data_AF-A0A914GBE1-F1
#
_entry.id   AF-A0A914GBE1-F1
#
_cell.length_a   1.000
_cell.length_b   1.000
_cell.length_c   1.000
_cell.angle_alpha   90.00
_cell.angle_beta   90.00
_cell.angle_gamma   90.00
#
_symmetry.space_group_name_H-M   'P 1'
#
loop_
_entity.id
_entity.type
_entity.pdbx_description
1 polymer ?
#
loop_
_entity_poly.entity_id
_entity_poly.type
_entity_poly.pdbx_seq_one_letter_code
_entity_poly.pdbx_strand_id
1 'polypeptide(L)'
;VERKKIDKLKSTLHLTDARVTPNKHIVFVDDKEEAKNFDLAEYFNTDPEFLGRRFNRLTKDAASKNAVIAQDKEQVKEIEKLRRTQYKELQLRIEREKELAIVLQKLELKQALENSKGNELKPKMVKKGTANRAAVYKWTYDRKK
;
A
#
# COMPACT_ATOMS: atom_id res chain seq x y z
N VAL A 1 3.15 -2.70 -18.33
CA VAL A 1 4.02 -3.80 -17.81
C VAL A 1 4.27 -3.66 -16.32
N GLU A 2 4.65 -2.47 -15.82
CA GLU A 2 5.00 -2.29 -14.39
C GLU A 2 3.84 -2.60 -13.42
N ARG A 3 2.61 -2.17 -13.74
CA ARG A 3 1.41 -2.52 -12.94
C ARG A 3 1.28 -4.01 -12.64
N LYS A 4 1.37 -4.85 -13.67
CA LYS A 4 1.28 -6.33 -13.50
C LYS A 4 2.37 -6.87 -12.58
N LYS A 5 3.58 -6.29 -12.61
CA LYS A 5 4.69 -6.68 -11.72
C LYS A 5 4.45 -6.23 -10.28
N ILE A 6 3.92 -5.02 -10.09
CA ILE A 6 3.48 -4.51 -8.79
C ILE A 6 2.39 -5.42 -8.21
N ASP A 7 1.38 -5.77 -9.00
CA ASP A 7 0.25 -6.60 -8.54
C ASP A 7 0.72 -8.00 -8.13
N LYS A 8 1.63 -8.60 -8.91
CA LYS A 8 2.26 -9.88 -8.55
C LYS A 8 3.08 -9.79 -7.26
N LEU A 9 3.85 -8.72 -7.07
CA LEU A 9 4.61 -8.53 -5.82
C LEU A 9 3.70 -8.28 -4.62
N LYS A 10 2.63 -7.49 -4.80
CA LYS A 10 1.62 -7.26 -3.76
C LYS A 10 0.88 -8.53 -3.39
N SER A 11 0.57 -9.42 -4.34
CA SER A 11 -0.11 -10.68 -4.02
C SER A 11 0.79 -11.64 -3.22
N THR A 12 2.10 -11.62 -3.46
CA THR A 12 3.07 -12.42 -2.67
C THR A 12 3.38 -11.82 -1.30
N LEU A 13 3.28 -10.50 -1.15
CA LEU A 13 3.68 -9.79 0.06
C LEU A 13 2.45 -9.50 0.91
N HIS A 14 2.32 -10.14 2.07
CA HIS A 14 1.12 -10.02 2.90
C HIS A 14 0.87 -8.62 3.51
N LEU A 15 1.84 -7.69 3.41
CA LEU A 15 1.78 -6.30 3.90
C LEU A 15 1.42 -6.13 5.40
N THR A 16 1.43 -7.21 6.18
CA THR A 16 0.96 -7.23 7.58
C THR A 16 1.89 -6.47 8.53
N ASP A 17 3.19 -6.43 8.23
CA ASP A 17 4.19 -5.72 9.04
C ASP A 17 4.28 -4.23 8.72
N ALA A 18 3.79 -3.84 7.54
CA ALA A 18 3.82 -2.46 7.11
C ALA A 18 2.78 -1.69 7.96
N ARG A 19 3.26 -0.93 8.95
CA ARG A 19 2.45 -0.07 9.84
C ARG A 19 1.85 1.13 9.10
N VAL A 20 1.26 0.91 7.92
CA VAL A 20 0.77 1.95 7.02
C VAL A 20 -0.44 2.69 7.61
N THR A 21 -1.27 1.98 8.39
CA THR A 21 -2.47 2.56 9.01
C THR A 21 -2.51 2.25 10.50
N PRO A 22 -2.80 3.22 11.39
CA PRO A 22 -3.15 2.92 12.77
C PRO A 22 -4.50 2.19 12.80
N ASN A 23 -4.61 1.10 13.56
CA ASN A 23 -5.88 0.41 13.81
C ASN A 23 -6.31 0.65 15.25
N LYS A 24 -7.61 0.89 15.48
CA LYS A 24 -8.19 1.06 16.81
C LYS A 24 -9.02 -0.19 17.13
N HIS A 25 -8.60 -0.93 18.16
CA HIS A 25 -9.36 -2.06 18.69
C HIS A 25 -10.09 -1.60 19.97
N ILE A 26 -11.41 -1.66 19.98
CA ILE A 26 -12.25 -1.27 21.12
C ILE A 26 -12.78 -2.55 21.77
N VAL A 27 -12.56 -2.70 23.08
CA VAL A 27 -13.16 -3.77 23.87
C VAL A 27 -14.30 -3.17 24.67
N PHE A 28 -15.46 -3.84 24.64
CA PHE A 28 -16.63 -3.46 25.43
C PHE A 28 -16.63 -4.29 26.71
N VAL A 29 -16.91 -3.61 27.82
CA VAL A 29 -16.89 -4.14 29.17
C VAL A 29 -18.16 -3.64 29.85
N ASP A 30 -18.78 -4.47 30.69
CA ASP A 30 -20.09 -4.17 31.26
C ASP A 30 -19.99 -3.16 32.41
N ASP A 31 -18.98 -3.30 33.28
CA ASP A 31 -18.82 -2.47 34.46
C ASP A 31 -17.69 -1.43 34.35
N LYS A 32 -17.91 -0.27 34.99
CA LYS A 32 -16.89 0.80 35.06
C LYS A 32 -15.68 0.41 35.90
N GLU A 33 -15.84 -0.49 36.86
CA GLU A 33 -14.75 -0.98 37.70
C GLU A 33 -13.86 -1.95 36.92
N GLU A 34 -14.48 -2.84 36.15
CA GLU A 34 -13.80 -3.77 35.26
C GLU A 34 -13.03 -3.00 34.17
N ALA A 35 -13.62 -1.95 33.61
CA ALA A 35 -12.93 -1.08 32.64
C ALA A 35 -11.65 -0.41 33.20
N LYS A 36 -11.57 -0.15 34.51
CA LYS A 36 -10.37 0.44 35.14
C LYS A 36 -9.25 -0.56 35.38
N ASN A 37 -9.61 -1.81 35.70
CA ASN A 37 -8.66 -2.88 36.03
C ASN A 37 -8.42 -3.85 34.85
N PHE A 38 -8.85 -3.48 33.66
CA PHE A 38 -8.85 -4.35 32.49
C PHE A 38 -7.42 -4.68 32.01
N ASP A 39 -7.03 -5.96 32.05
CA ASP A 39 -5.79 -6.45 31.47
C ASP A 39 -6.02 -7.08 30.09
N LEU A 40 -5.30 -6.56 29.09
CA LEU A 40 -5.33 -7.05 27.72
C LEU A 40 -4.69 -8.43 27.59
N ALA A 41 -3.63 -8.72 28.35
CA ALA A 41 -2.91 -9.99 28.24
C ALA A 41 -3.78 -11.15 28.75
N GLU A 42 -4.44 -10.94 29.89
CA GLU A 42 -5.41 -11.88 30.46
C GLU A 42 -6.64 -12.06 29.56
N TYR A 43 -7.24 -10.96 29.09
CA TYR A 43 -8.43 -11.01 28.22
C TYR A 43 -8.20 -11.82 26.94
N PHE A 44 -7.05 -11.63 26.27
CA PHE A 44 -6.71 -12.41 25.07
C PHE A 44 -6.06 -13.75 25.38
N ASN A 45 -5.81 -14.06 26.66
CA ASN A 45 -5.05 -15.22 27.11
C ASN A 45 -3.74 -15.40 26.31
N THR A 46 -2.98 -14.33 26.14
CA THR A 46 -1.73 -14.28 25.36
C THR A 46 -0.59 -13.69 26.17
N ASP A 47 0.66 -13.99 25.83
CA ASP A 47 1.79 -13.32 26.48
C ASP A 47 1.86 -11.82 26.10
N PRO A 48 2.29 -10.94 27.01
CA PRO A 48 2.36 -9.50 26.78
C PRO A 48 3.14 -9.10 25.52
N GLU A 49 4.14 -9.89 25.11
CA GLU A 49 4.94 -9.65 23.90
C GLU A 49 4.12 -9.71 22.60
N PHE A 50 3.01 -10.45 22.59
CA PHE A 50 2.14 -10.58 21.42
C PHE A 50 1.11 -9.43 21.33
N LEU A 51 0.90 -8.65 22.38
CA LEU A 51 -0.07 -7.54 22.38
C LEU A 51 0.28 -6.46 21.35
N GLY A 52 1.58 -6.26 21.07
CA GLY A 52 2.04 -5.36 20.03
C GLY A 52 1.78 -5.84 18.60
N ARG A 53 1.41 -7.12 18.41
CA ARG A 53 1.12 -7.72 17.11
C ARG A 53 -0.37 -7.59 16.78
N ARG A 54 -0.68 -7.23 15.54
CA ARG A 54 -2.07 -7.08 15.08
C ARG A 54 -2.68 -8.37 14.55
N PHE A 55 -1.82 -9.26 14.06
CA PHE A 55 -2.18 -10.52 13.45
C PHE A 55 -1.45 -11.64 14.18
N ASN A 56 -2.00 -12.85 14.12
CA ASN A 56 -1.41 -14.05 14.68
C ASN A 56 -0.98 -13.89 16.17
N ARG A 57 -1.93 -13.44 17.01
CA ARG A 57 -1.79 -13.44 18.47
C ARG A 57 -2.22 -14.82 18.96
N LEU A 58 -1.25 -15.69 19.28
CA LEU A 58 -1.53 -17.04 19.77
C LEU A 58 -1.97 -16.99 21.23
N THR A 59 -3.04 -17.72 21.56
CA THR A 59 -3.41 -18.00 22.95
C THR A 59 -2.38 -18.93 23.59
N LYS A 60 -2.24 -18.90 24.91
CA LYS A 60 -1.30 -19.76 25.66
C LYS A 60 -1.51 -21.25 25.35
N ASP A 61 -2.77 -21.68 25.22
CA ASP A 61 -3.13 -23.06 24.83
C ASP A 61 -2.77 -23.37 23.36
N ALA A 62 -2.97 -22.42 22.45
CA ALA A 62 -2.57 -22.61 21.05
C ALA A 62 -1.04 -22.61 20.87
N ALA A 63 -0.31 -21.83 21.69
CA ALA A 63 1.15 -21.79 21.69
C ALA A 63 1.76 -23.09 22.19
N SER A 64 1.18 -23.70 23.23
CA SER A 64 1.65 -24.99 23.76
C SER A 64 1.39 -26.14 22.78
N LYS A 65 0.24 -26.15 22.11
CA LYS A 65 -0.12 -27.16 21.09
C LYS A 65 0.67 -27.03 19.80
N ASN A 66 0.92 -25.79 19.36
CA ASN A 66 1.64 -25.48 18.12
C ASN A 66 3.05 -25.00 18.41
N ALA A 67 3.79 -25.70 19.29
CA ALA A 67 5.18 -25.40 19.58
C ALA A 67 6.01 -25.55 18.28
N VAL A 68 6.07 -24.47 17.50
CA VAL A 68 6.91 -24.38 16.31
C VAL A 68 8.34 -24.41 16.81
N ILE A 69 9.05 -25.48 16.45
CA ILE A 69 10.49 -25.64 16.68
C ILE A 69 11.15 -24.38 16.12
N ALA A 70 11.84 -23.64 16.99
CA ALA A 70 12.52 -22.42 16.61
C ALA A 70 13.41 -22.70 15.40
N GLN A 71 13.11 -22.04 14.28
CA GLN A 71 14.09 -21.94 13.21
C GLN A 71 15.30 -21.18 13.76
N ASP A 72 16.48 -21.59 13.33
CA ASP A 72 17.74 -21.00 13.74
C ASP A 72 17.68 -19.46 13.62
N LYS A 73 18.25 -18.75 14.60
CA LYS A 73 18.21 -17.28 14.66
C LYS A 73 18.78 -16.66 13.39
N GLU A 74 19.77 -17.30 12.78
CA GLU A 74 20.35 -16.87 11.52
C GLU A 74 19.36 -16.96 10.36
N GLN A 75 18.61 -18.06 10.26
CA GLN A 75 17.59 -18.24 9.22
C GLN A 75 16.49 -17.18 9.32
N VAL A 76 16.04 -16.87 10.54
CA VAL A 76 15.03 -15.82 10.77
C VAL A 76 15.55 -14.46 10.29
N LYS A 77 16.81 -14.14 10.56
CA LYS A 77 17.44 -12.88 10.14
C LYS A 77 17.55 -12.77 8.62
N GLU A 78 17.92 -13.84 7.93
CA GLU A 78 17.98 -13.87 6.47
C GLU A 78 16.58 -13.74 5.83
N ILE A 79 15.55 -14.39 6.40
CA ILE A 79 14.16 -14.23 5.97
C ILE A 79 13.71 -12.78 6.14
N GLU A 80 14.04 -12.13 7.25
CA GLU A 80 13.70 -10.72 7.49
C GLU A 80 14.40 -9.80 6.48
N LYS A 81 15.68 -10.06 6.17
CA LYS A 81 16.44 -9.31 5.17
C LYS A 81 15.81 -9.45 3.78
N LEU A 82 15.45 -10.66 3.36
CA LEU A 82 14.75 -10.91 2.10
C LEU A 82 13.40 -10.20 2.06
N ARG A 83 12.64 -10.24 3.15
CA ARG A 83 11.38 -9.52 3.28
C ARG A 83 11.59 -8.01 3.08
N ARG A 84 12.60 -7.43 3.74
CA ARG A 84 12.93 -6.00 3.62
C ARG A 84 13.34 -5.60 2.19
N THR A 85 14.08 -6.44 1.47
CA THR A 85 14.45 -6.14 0.07
C THR A 85 13.23 -6.17 -0.84
N GLN A 86 12.30 -7.11 -0.66
CA GLN A 86 11.04 -7.16 -1.42
C GLN A 86 10.17 -5.92 -1.19
N TYR A 87 10.06 -5.43 0.06
CA TYR A 87 9.35 -4.18 0.34
C TYR A 87 10.00 -2.98 -0.34
N LYS A 88 11.34 -2.89 -0.34
CA LYS A 88 12.07 -1.82 -1.05
C LYS A 88 11.84 -1.89 -2.57
N GLU A 89 11.88 -3.09 -3.14
CA GLU A 89 11.61 -3.29 -4.55
C GLU A 89 10.19 -2.84 -4.90
N LEU A 90 9.19 -3.24 -4.11
CA LEU A 90 7.80 -2.84 -4.30
C LEU A 90 7.65 -1.31 -4.29
N GLN A 91 8.29 -0.62 -3.35
CA GLN A 91 8.27 0.84 -3.28
C GLN A 91 8.85 1.48 -4.55
N LEU A 92 10.05 1.06 -4.96
CA LEU A 92 10.72 1.59 -6.16
C LEU A 92 9.89 1.36 -7.44
N ARG A 93 9.21 0.21 -7.54
CA ARG A 93 8.33 -0.07 -8.68
C ARG A 93 7.10 0.82 -8.69
N ILE A 94 6.51 1.09 -7.53
CA ILE A 94 5.37 2.02 -7.40
C ILE A 94 5.80 3.43 -7.82
N GLU A 95 6.97 3.89 -7.39
CA GLU A 95 7.52 5.20 -7.80
C GLU A 95 7.74 5.26 -9.31
N ARG A 96 8.37 4.23 -9.89
CA ARG A 96 8.56 4.10 -11.34
C ARG A 96 7.24 4.09 -12.12
N GLU A 97 6.20 3.42 -11.63
CA GLU A 97 4.89 3.41 -12.29
C GLU A 97 4.27 4.81 -12.33
N LYS A 98 4.41 5.60 -11.26
CA LYS A 98 3.94 6.98 -11.23
C LYS A 98 4.68 7.87 -12.24
N GLU A 99 6.00 7.73 -12.35
CA GLU A 99 6.79 8.47 -13.33
C GLU A 99 6.39 8.12 -14.76
N LEU A 100 6.25 6.82 -15.05
CA LEU A 100 5.81 6.34 -16.36
C LEU A 100 4.40 6.83 -16.70
N ALA A 101 3.49 6.88 -15.72
CA ALA A 101 2.14 7.42 -15.92
C ALA A 101 2.17 8.90 -16.31
N ILE A 102 3.05 9.70 -15.72
CA ILE A 102 3.20 11.12 -16.07
C ILE A 102 3.77 11.27 -17.49
N VAL A 103 4.75 10.45 -17.87
CA VAL A 103 5.31 10.46 -19.23
C VAL A 103 4.26 10.07 -20.26
N LEU A 104 3.49 9.02 -19.99
CA LEU A 104 2.39 8.57 -20.84
C LEU A 104 1.38 9.71 -21.07
N GLN A 105 0.92 10.36 -20.00
CA GLN A 105 0.00 11.50 -20.09
C GLN A 105 0.55 12.65 -20.95
N LYS A 106 1.85 12.95 -20.84
CA LYS A 106 2.50 13.99 -21.66
C LYS A 106 2.55 13.60 -23.14
N LEU A 107 2.79 12.33 -23.45
CA LEU A 107 2.81 11.81 -24.82
C LEU A 107 1.41 11.79 -25.45
N GLU A 108 0.42 11.28 -24.71
CA GLU A 108 -0.99 11.28 -25.14
C GLU A 108 -1.48 12.70 -25.40
N LEU A 109 -1.13 13.65 -24.53
CA LEU A 109 -1.43 15.06 -24.73
C LEU A 109 -0.78 15.59 -26.02
N LYS A 110 0.51 15.29 -26.25
CA LYS A 110 1.21 15.75 -27.46
C LYS A 110 0.55 15.19 -28.71
N GLN A 111 0.20 13.91 -28.72
CA GLN A 111 -0.52 13.27 -29.83
C GLN A 111 -1.90 13.91 -30.05
N ALA A 112 -2.65 14.16 -28.98
CA ALA A 112 -3.95 14.84 -29.07
C ALA A 112 -3.83 16.27 -29.62
N LEU A 113 -2.78 17.00 -29.23
CA LEU A 113 -2.49 18.33 -29.75
C LEU A 113 -2.10 18.29 -31.24
N GLU A 114 -1.26 17.34 -31.65
CA GLU A 114 -0.89 17.13 -33.05
C GLU A 114 -2.11 16.82 -33.92
N ASN A 115 -2.96 15.90 -33.47
CA ASN A 115 -4.22 15.57 -34.16
C ASN A 115 -5.17 16.78 -34.26
N SER A 116 -5.09 17.74 -33.34
CA SER A 116 -5.93 18.95 -33.35
C SER A 116 -5.38 20.08 -34.22
N LYS A 117 -4.13 20.01 -34.73
CA LYS A 117 -3.53 21.11 -35.50
C LYS A 117 -4.26 21.42 -36.81
N GLY A 118 -4.94 20.44 -37.40
CA GLY A 118 -5.74 20.60 -38.62
C GLY A 118 -7.18 21.04 -38.38
N ASN A 119 -7.63 21.14 -37.13
CA ASN A 119 -9.00 21.54 -36.81
C ASN A 119 -9.12 23.07 -36.76
N GLU A 120 -10.27 23.60 -37.18
CA GLU A 120 -10.57 25.04 -37.10
C GLU A 120 -10.52 25.55 -35.66
N LEU A 121 -11.02 24.75 -34.71
CA LEU A 121 -11.06 25.09 -33.30
C LEU A 121 -9.87 24.49 -32.56
N LYS A 122 -8.96 25.37 -32.12
CA LYS A 122 -7.77 24.98 -31.36
C LYS A 122 -8.06 24.86 -29.86
N PRO A 123 -7.54 23.83 -29.18
CA PRO A 123 -7.68 23.68 -27.74
C PRO A 123 -6.95 24.80 -26.98
N LYS A 124 -7.57 25.33 -25.92
CA LYS A 124 -7.00 26.40 -25.09
C LYS A 124 -6.31 25.82 -23.86
N MET A 125 -5.06 26.21 -23.61
CA MET A 125 -4.34 25.77 -22.41
C MET A 125 -4.94 26.43 -21.16
N VAL A 126 -5.33 25.63 -20.18
CA VAL A 126 -5.89 26.09 -18.89
C VAL A 126 -4.82 26.06 -17.80
N LYS A 127 -3.97 25.03 -17.78
CA LYS A 127 -2.89 24.90 -16.79
C LYS A 127 -1.59 24.44 -17.47
N LYS A 128 -0.49 25.09 -17.12
CA LYS A 128 0.85 24.68 -17.57
C LYS A 128 1.23 23.32 -16.95
N GLY A 129 1.94 22.51 -17.72
CA GLY A 129 2.53 21.27 -17.25
C GLY A 129 3.68 21.52 -16.28
N THR A 130 3.97 20.54 -15.42
CA THR A 130 5.14 20.57 -14.53
C THR A 130 5.93 19.27 -14.67
N ALA A 131 7.01 19.10 -13.89
CA ALA A 131 7.71 17.82 -13.83
C ALA A 131 6.74 16.67 -13.51
N ASN A 132 5.82 16.90 -12.56
CA ASN A 132 4.95 15.87 -11.98
C ASN A 132 3.56 15.75 -12.64
N ARG A 133 3.23 16.56 -13.65
CA ARG A 133 1.94 16.46 -14.37
C ARG A 133 2.01 16.99 -15.80
N ALA A 134 1.18 16.45 -16.69
CA ALA A 134 0.96 17.01 -18.02
C ALA A 134 0.22 18.36 -17.96
N ALA A 135 0.33 19.15 -19.03
CA ALA A 135 -0.44 20.38 -19.17
C ALA A 135 -1.93 20.07 -19.41
N VAL A 136 -2.82 20.94 -18.96
CA VAL A 136 -4.27 20.76 -19.10
C VAL A 136 -4.79 21.71 -20.16
N TYR A 137 -5.45 21.15 -21.17
CA TYR A 137 -6.09 21.87 -22.25
C TYR A 137 -7.61 21.67 -22.19
N LYS A 138 -8.34 22.70 -22.62
CA LYS A 138 -9.79 22.66 -22.83
C LYS A 138 -10.04 22.61 -24.33
N TRP A 139 -10.56 21.48 -24.81
CA TRP A 139 -11.06 21.36 -26.16
C TRP A 139 -12.44 22.03 -26.25
N THR A 140 -12.69 22.71 -27.35
CA THR A 140 -14.04 23.17 -27.70
C THR A 140 -14.90 21.95 -27.99
N TYR A 141 -16.17 22.02 -27.60
CA TYR A 141 -17.10 20.94 -27.89
C TYR A 141 -17.37 20.88 -29.39
N ASP A 142 -16.91 19.81 -30.03
CA ASP A 142 -17.23 19.48 -31.41
C ASP A 142 -17.66 18.02 -31.47
N ARG A 143 -18.80 17.75 -32.12
CA ARG A 143 -19.37 16.41 -32.17
C ARG A 143 -18.64 15.61 -33.24
N LYS A 144 -18.00 14.52 -32.83
CA LYS A 144 -17.48 13.54 -33.78
C LYS A 144 -18.63 13.07 -34.66
N LYS A 145 -18.53 13.32 -35.96
CA LYS A 145 -19.44 12.78 -36.97
C LYS A 145 -19.23 11.29 -37.15
#